data_AF-A0AAD2GAA6-F1
#
_entry.id   AF-A0AAD2GAA6-F1
#
_cell.length_a   1.000
_cell.length_b   1.000
_cell.length_c   1.000
_cell.angle_alpha   90.00
_cell.angle_beta   90.00
_cell.angle_gamma   90.00
#
_symmetry.space_group_name_H-M   'P 1'
#
loop_
_entity.id
_entity.type
_entity.pdbx_description
1 polymer ?
#
loop_
_entity_poly.entity_id
_entity_poly.type
_entity_poly.pdbx_seq_one_letter_code
_entity_poly.pdbx_strand_id
1 'polypeptide(L)'
;MIRKHSTVLLCRSAVPIKSISRASHRNLDSIRSLSTTTLEEPPFYGSPRPPKTNENFRFPHQKIALAIHHATTAFADPTRADAVAGLGEITGQVSLERIQAQMMADETGRRILEDRPVVRKATIPYQELIDSVPEDPDVPLTFGQAYGKFLKSHGFDPDGRDPVKYIEDETLAYIMLRYRQNHDFWHAITGLPPTVLGELGLKYLELFQTGLPIAALSSTVGALRLDSKERRILMTQYLPWALEASQSSTPLMNVYYEEEFETPLADLRGRLNLKPAPQVDL
;
A
#
# COMPACT_ATOMS: atom_id res chain seq x y z
N MET A 1 -6.40 -26.61 57.10
CA MET A 1 -5.16 -27.05 57.80
C MET A 1 -4.20 -27.53 56.71
N ILE A 2 -3.20 -26.78 56.22
CA ILE A 2 -1.91 -26.38 56.85
C ILE A 2 -1.28 -27.57 57.64
N ARG A 3 -0.04 -28.05 57.44
CA ARG A 3 1.21 -27.49 56.84
C ARG A 3 1.97 -28.49 55.93
N LYS A 4 2.82 -27.95 55.03
CA LYS A 4 3.93 -28.67 54.38
C LYS A 4 5.19 -28.63 55.27
N HIS A 5 6.07 -29.63 55.14
CA HIS A 5 7.53 -29.43 55.17
C HIS A 5 8.20 -30.53 54.34
N SER A 6 9.02 -30.13 53.36
CA SER A 6 9.90 -31.03 52.60
C SER A 6 11.33 -30.54 52.78
N THR A 7 12.25 -31.47 53.06
CA THR A 7 13.69 -31.21 53.03
C THR A 7 14.32 -32.27 52.14
N VAL A 8 14.99 -31.85 51.07
CA VAL A 8 15.72 -32.75 50.16
C VAL A 8 17.17 -32.29 50.11
N LEU A 9 18.08 -33.18 50.52
CA LEU A 9 19.50 -33.04 50.28
C LEU A 9 19.80 -33.29 48.80
N LEU A 10 20.69 -32.49 48.22
CA LEU A 10 21.36 -32.80 46.95
C LEU A 10 22.85 -32.50 47.10
N CYS A 11 23.69 -33.36 46.52
CA CYS A 11 25.12 -33.41 46.75
C CYS A 11 25.87 -33.50 45.41
N ARG A 12 27.15 -33.08 45.41
CA ARG A 12 28.23 -33.30 44.41
C ARG A 12 28.52 -32.25 43.32
N SER A 13 29.47 -31.36 43.69
CA SER A 13 30.85 -31.25 43.13
C SER A 13 31.14 -30.78 41.68
N ALA A 14 31.83 -29.63 41.57
CA ALA A 14 32.89 -29.23 40.59
C ALA A 14 33.33 -27.76 40.93
N VAL A 15 34.44 -27.13 40.51
CA VAL A 15 35.84 -27.48 40.09
C VAL A 15 36.70 -26.20 40.36
N PRO A 16 38.03 -26.27 40.64
CA PRO A 16 38.70 -25.18 41.40
C PRO A 16 39.18 -23.95 40.61
N ILE A 17 39.38 -22.86 41.36
CA ILE A 17 39.82 -21.52 40.94
C ILE A 17 41.32 -21.53 40.56
N LYS A 18 41.70 -20.80 39.50
CA LYS A 18 43.09 -20.37 39.22
C LYS A 18 43.17 -18.87 38.91
N SER A 19 44.37 -18.33 39.07
CA SER A 19 44.64 -16.93 39.44
C SER A 19 44.72 -15.90 38.32
N ILE A 20 44.48 -14.65 38.72
CA ILE A 20 44.70 -13.38 38.00
C ILE A 20 46.11 -13.27 37.41
N SER A 21 46.24 -12.68 36.21
CA SER A 21 47.47 -12.02 35.77
C SER A 21 47.23 -10.89 34.75
N ARG A 22 47.58 -9.67 35.19
CA ARG A 22 48.04 -8.48 34.42
C ARG A 22 47.14 -7.89 33.32
N ALA A 23 46.70 -6.67 33.61
CA ALA A 23 46.24 -5.70 32.63
C ALA A 23 47.33 -5.31 31.63
N SER A 24 46.90 -5.00 30.39
CA SER A 24 47.68 -4.31 29.36
C SER A 24 46.83 -3.15 28.86
N HIS A 25 47.24 -1.91 29.14
CA HIS A 25 46.59 -0.72 28.59
C HIS A 25 46.51 -0.78 27.05
N ARG A 26 45.34 -0.54 26.48
CA ARG A 26 45.15 -0.07 25.10
C ARG A 26 44.05 0.99 25.08
N ASN A 27 44.28 2.04 24.30
CA ASN A 27 43.51 3.29 24.26
C ASN A 27 41.99 3.10 24.22
N LEU A 28 41.29 3.81 25.11
CA LEU A 28 39.87 4.12 25.02
C LEU A 28 39.65 5.46 24.31
N ASP A 29 40.26 5.64 23.14
CA ASP A 29 40.18 6.86 22.32
C ASP A 29 40.15 6.51 20.82
N SER A 30 39.09 5.80 20.38
CA SER A 30 38.83 5.57 18.94
C SER A 30 37.38 5.16 18.63
N ILE A 31 36.37 5.70 19.33
CA ILE A 31 34.95 5.58 18.94
C ILE A 31 34.30 6.96 19.01
N ARG A 32 34.70 7.86 18.11
CA ARG A 32 34.09 9.20 17.96
C ARG A 32 34.27 9.82 16.56
N SER A 33 33.89 9.06 15.54
CA SER A 33 33.67 9.51 14.15
C SER A 33 33.12 8.32 13.34
N LEU A 34 32.04 8.39 12.55
CA LEU A 34 31.20 9.52 12.16
C LEU A 34 29.72 9.17 12.36
N SER A 35 29.03 9.87 13.25
CA SER A 35 27.60 10.15 13.05
C SER A 35 27.50 11.49 12.34
N THR A 36 27.77 11.51 11.05
CA THR A 36 27.25 12.56 10.18
C THR A 36 25.74 12.36 10.12
N THR A 37 25.03 13.04 11.01
CA THR A 37 23.61 13.31 10.87
C THR A 37 23.44 14.16 9.61
N THR A 38 23.35 13.49 8.46
CA THR A 38 22.61 14.07 7.34
C THR A 38 21.23 14.39 7.87
N LEU A 39 20.84 15.65 7.82
CA LEU A 39 19.42 16.00 7.92
C LEU A 39 18.76 15.23 6.78
N GLU A 40 17.99 14.19 7.10
CA GLU A 40 17.38 13.34 6.09
C GLU A 40 16.41 14.21 5.30
N GLU A 41 16.75 14.48 4.04
CA GLU A 41 15.80 15.05 3.11
C GLU A 41 14.61 14.08 3.01
N PRO A 42 13.36 14.56 3.09
CA PRO A 42 12.20 13.68 3.12
C PRO A 42 12.22 12.75 1.90
N PRO A 43 11.89 11.46 2.06
CA PRO A 43 12.09 10.46 1.03
C PRO A 43 11.29 10.83 -0.21
N PHE A 44 12.01 11.14 -1.28
CA PHE A 44 11.41 11.79 -2.43
C PHE A 44 10.50 10.83 -3.22
N TYR A 45 9.21 11.14 -3.26
CA TYR A 45 8.14 10.23 -3.73
C TYR A 45 8.02 10.08 -5.26
N GLY A 46 9.04 10.47 -6.04
CA GLY A 46 8.97 10.44 -7.50
C GLY A 46 10.31 10.28 -8.25
N SER A 47 10.36 10.67 -9.52
CA SER A 47 11.59 10.76 -10.34
C SER A 47 12.41 12.02 -10.00
N PRO A 48 13.70 11.92 -9.61
CA PRO A 48 14.43 12.99 -8.92
C PRO A 48 14.23 14.38 -9.51
N ARG A 49 13.78 15.35 -8.69
CA ARG A 49 13.56 16.73 -9.11
C ARG A 49 14.83 17.26 -9.80
N PRO A 50 14.80 17.60 -11.11
CA PRO A 50 15.93 18.29 -11.71
C PRO A 50 16.15 19.62 -10.98
N PRO A 51 17.38 20.15 -10.92
CA PRO A 51 17.63 21.46 -10.34
C PRO A 51 16.72 22.51 -11.01
N LYS A 52 16.32 23.55 -10.26
CA LYS A 52 15.32 24.59 -10.65
C LYS A 52 15.68 25.44 -11.89
N THR A 53 16.63 25.01 -12.70
CA THR A 53 17.27 25.73 -13.80
C THR A 53 17.04 25.11 -15.19
N ASN A 54 16.11 24.16 -15.35
CA ASN A 54 15.73 23.63 -16.67
C ASN A 54 14.26 23.98 -17.03
N GLU A 55 14.10 24.73 -18.12
CA GLU A 55 12.84 25.42 -18.49
C GLU A 55 11.78 24.54 -19.18
N ASN A 56 11.91 23.22 -19.13
CA ASN A 56 11.25 22.34 -20.10
C ASN A 56 9.74 22.07 -19.87
N PHE A 57 9.14 22.45 -18.74
CA PHE A 57 7.75 22.07 -18.40
C PHE A 57 6.90 23.21 -17.81
N ARG A 58 7.17 24.46 -18.20
CA ARG A 58 6.51 25.65 -17.62
C ARG A 58 5.06 25.90 -18.06
N PHE A 59 4.53 25.21 -19.07
CA PHE A 59 3.28 25.64 -19.72
C PHE A 59 2.19 24.56 -19.83
N PRO A 60 0.90 24.89 -19.61
CA PRO A 60 -0.22 23.95 -19.70
C PRO A 60 -0.30 23.16 -21.02
N HIS A 61 0.10 23.76 -22.13
CA HIS A 61 0.08 23.11 -23.44
C HIS A 61 1.07 21.93 -23.54
N GLN A 62 2.17 21.94 -22.78
CA GLN A 62 3.11 20.82 -22.73
C GLN A 62 2.53 19.64 -21.94
N LYS A 63 1.82 19.93 -20.83
CA LYS A 63 1.07 18.91 -20.08
C LYS A 63 -0.07 18.33 -20.94
N ILE A 64 -0.79 19.16 -21.70
CA ILE A 64 -1.82 18.69 -22.66
C ILE A 64 -1.21 17.82 -23.76
N ALA A 65 -0.08 18.21 -24.36
CA ALA A 65 0.60 17.40 -25.37
C ALA A 65 1.09 16.05 -24.80
N LEU A 66 1.59 16.04 -23.57
CA LEU A 66 2.01 14.82 -22.88
C LEU A 66 0.83 13.94 -22.48
N ALA A 67 -0.31 14.52 -22.09
CA ALA A 67 -1.56 13.79 -21.87
C ALA A 67 -2.07 13.15 -23.17
N ILE A 68 -2.04 13.89 -24.28
CA ILE A 68 -2.41 13.35 -25.60
C ILE A 68 -1.46 12.21 -25.99
N HIS A 69 -0.15 12.36 -25.79
CA HIS A 69 0.84 11.32 -26.08
C HIS A 69 0.67 10.06 -25.22
N HIS A 70 0.44 10.21 -23.92
CA HIS A 70 0.17 9.08 -23.02
C HIS A 70 -1.20 8.45 -23.28
N ALA A 71 -2.22 9.24 -23.67
CA ALA A 71 -3.51 8.73 -24.11
C ALA A 71 -3.42 7.94 -25.42
N THR A 72 -2.69 8.42 -26.43
CA THR A 72 -2.51 7.66 -27.69
C THR A 72 -1.64 6.43 -27.47
N THR A 73 -0.64 6.49 -26.59
CA THR A 73 0.21 5.34 -26.26
C THR A 73 -0.58 4.29 -25.46
N ALA A 74 -1.33 4.67 -24.43
CA ALA A 74 -2.17 3.75 -23.67
C ALA A 74 -3.35 3.20 -24.49
N PHE A 75 -3.84 3.93 -25.49
CA PHE A 75 -4.85 3.44 -26.43
C PHE A 75 -4.26 2.46 -27.45
N ALA A 76 -3.03 2.69 -27.92
CA ALA A 76 -2.36 1.84 -28.91
C ALA A 76 -1.74 0.57 -28.30
N ASP A 77 -1.13 0.69 -27.12
CA ASP A 77 -0.64 -0.43 -26.30
C ASP A 77 -1.10 -0.26 -24.83
N PRO A 78 -2.26 -0.83 -24.49
CA PRO A 78 -2.81 -0.78 -23.14
C PRO A 78 -2.00 -1.55 -22.08
N THR A 79 -0.98 -2.32 -22.48
CA THR A 79 -0.09 -3.01 -21.53
C THR A 79 1.04 -2.13 -21.00
N ARG A 80 1.18 -0.92 -21.56
CA ARG A 80 2.09 0.14 -21.10
C ARG A 80 1.56 0.82 -19.84
N ALA A 81 1.79 0.18 -18.70
CA ALA A 81 1.44 0.70 -17.37
C ALA A 81 1.98 2.12 -17.12
N ASP A 82 3.14 2.46 -17.68
CA ASP A 82 3.76 3.78 -17.60
C ASP A 82 2.98 4.88 -18.35
N ALA A 83 2.31 4.54 -19.46
CA ALA A 83 1.46 5.47 -20.20
C ALA A 83 0.13 5.73 -19.47
N VAL A 84 -0.49 4.69 -18.91
CA VAL A 84 -1.69 4.81 -18.08
C VAL A 84 -1.38 5.62 -16.81
N ALA A 85 -0.24 5.36 -16.17
CA ALA A 85 0.27 6.14 -15.04
C ALA A 85 0.46 7.62 -15.39
N GLY A 86 1.12 7.91 -16.52
CA GLY A 86 1.36 9.29 -16.98
C GLY A 86 0.08 10.08 -17.24
N LEU A 87 -0.89 9.48 -17.93
CA LEU A 87 -2.18 10.15 -18.19
C LEU A 87 -2.97 10.40 -16.89
N GLY A 88 -2.91 9.46 -15.94
CA GLY A 88 -3.51 9.60 -14.61
C GLY A 88 -2.91 10.75 -13.80
N GLU A 89 -1.59 10.91 -13.83
CA GLU A 89 -0.88 12.02 -13.16
C GLU A 89 -1.24 13.38 -13.76
N ILE A 90 -1.40 13.47 -15.09
CA ILE A 90 -1.67 14.75 -15.78
C ILE A 90 -3.14 15.19 -15.68
N THR A 91 -4.07 14.24 -15.63
CA THR A 91 -5.52 14.52 -15.54
C THR A 91 -6.07 14.49 -14.11
N GLY A 92 -5.30 13.94 -13.16
CA GLY A 92 -5.75 13.68 -11.79
C GLY A 92 -5.59 14.83 -10.79
N GLN A 93 -4.99 15.98 -11.14
CA GLN A 93 -4.63 17.03 -10.17
C GLN A 93 -5.81 17.48 -9.29
N VAL A 94 -6.96 17.82 -9.88
CA VAL A 94 -8.16 18.24 -9.12
C VAL A 94 -8.65 17.15 -8.16
N SER A 95 -8.57 15.88 -8.58
CA SER A 95 -8.94 14.75 -7.73
C SER A 95 -7.92 14.54 -6.60
N LEU A 96 -6.63 14.73 -6.84
CA LEU A 96 -5.58 14.68 -5.82
C LEU A 96 -5.72 15.80 -4.78
N GLU A 97 -5.99 17.04 -5.21
CA GLU A 97 -6.27 18.17 -4.33
C GLU A 97 -7.53 17.92 -3.47
N ARG A 98 -8.56 17.28 -4.04
CA ARG A 98 -9.76 16.86 -3.31
C ARG A 98 -9.47 15.77 -2.27
N ILE A 99 -8.63 14.78 -2.62
CA ILE A 99 -8.19 13.74 -1.67
C ILE A 99 -7.35 14.37 -0.56
N GLN A 100 -6.44 15.29 -0.88
CA GLN A 100 -5.66 16.04 0.10
C GLN A 100 -6.56 16.78 1.08
N ALA A 101 -7.58 17.50 0.59
CA ALA A 101 -8.55 18.19 1.45
C ALA A 101 -9.35 17.22 2.35
N GLN A 102 -9.73 16.06 1.82
CA GLN A 102 -10.43 15.00 2.59
C GLN A 102 -9.53 14.36 3.65
N MET A 103 -8.25 14.14 3.36
CA MET A 103 -7.27 13.64 4.33
C MET A 103 -6.99 14.69 5.40
N MET A 104 -6.78 15.96 5.03
CA MET A 104 -6.54 17.06 5.98
C MET A 104 -7.73 17.36 6.90
N ALA A 105 -8.95 17.03 6.50
CA ALA A 105 -10.15 17.16 7.34
C ALA A 105 -10.23 16.08 8.43
N ASP A 106 -9.63 14.91 8.21
CA ASP A 106 -9.66 13.76 9.10
C ASP A 106 -8.42 13.65 10.00
N GLU A 107 -8.53 13.09 11.20
CA GLU A 107 -7.38 12.96 12.10
C GLU A 107 -6.37 11.90 11.62
N THR A 108 -6.86 10.75 11.15
CA THR A 108 -6.01 9.69 10.60
C THR A 108 -5.41 10.13 9.27
N GLY A 109 -6.20 10.81 8.43
CA GLY A 109 -5.73 11.44 7.19
C GLY A 109 -4.61 12.46 7.42
N ARG A 110 -4.71 13.32 8.44
CA ARG A 110 -3.63 14.25 8.84
C ARG A 110 -2.36 13.49 9.24
N ARG A 111 -2.47 12.50 10.13
CA ARG A 111 -1.33 11.65 10.55
C ARG A 111 -0.64 11.02 9.35
N ILE A 112 -1.39 10.42 8.43
CA ILE A 112 -0.84 9.78 7.21
C ILE A 112 -0.07 10.79 6.32
N LEU A 113 -0.50 12.05 6.24
CA LEU A 113 0.19 13.08 5.45
C LEU A 113 1.46 13.64 6.14
N GLU A 114 1.58 13.46 7.46
CA GLU A 114 2.75 13.79 8.28
C GLU A 114 3.74 12.61 8.32
N ASP A 115 3.30 11.45 8.79
CA ASP A 115 4.09 10.21 8.94
C ASP A 115 4.57 9.65 7.58
N ARG A 116 3.76 9.89 6.52
CA ARG A 116 3.97 9.45 5.14
C ARG A 116 4.45 7.99 4.98
N PRO A 117 3.75 7.01 5.57
CA PRO A 117 4.10 5.61 5.42
C PRO A 117 4.13 5.19 3.94
N VAL A 118 5.08 4.34 3.59
CA VAL A 118 5.33 3.82 2.24
C VAL A 118 5.36 2.30 2.32
N VAL A 119 4.61 1.62 1.46
CA VAL A 119 4.52 0.15 1.44
C VAL A 119 5.66 -0.45 0.60
N ARG A 120 6.67 -1.03 1.25
CA ARG A 120 7.82 -1.72 0.65
C ARG A 120 8.21 -2.91 1.51
N LYS A 121 8.91 -3.90 0.93
CA LYS A 121 9.45 -5.05 1.69
C LYS A 121 10.33 -4.66 2.88
N ALA A 122 10.98 -3.51 2.80
CA ALA A 122 11.84 -2.96 3.86
C ALA A 122 11.07 -2.18 4.96
N THR A 123 9.79 -1.87 4.77
CA THR A 123 8.99 -1.03 5.69
C THR A 123 7.77 -1.72 6.28
N ILE A 124 7.35 -2.85 5.72
CA ILE A 124 6.29 -3.73 6.28
C ILE A 124 6.89 -5.08 6.69
N PRO A 125 6.25 -5.85 7.59
CA PRO A 125 6.71 -7.19 7.99
C PRO A 125 6.43 -8.25 6.88
N TYR A 126 6.94 -8.02 5.67
CA TYR A 126 6.60 -8.75 4.44
C TYR A 126 6.71 -10.28 4.56
N GLN A 127 7.78 -10.77 5.18
CA GLN A 127 8.02 -12.21 5.33
C GLN A 127 6.99 -12.82 6.29
N GLU A 128 6.73 -12.16 7.42
CA GLU A 128 5.74 -12.60 8.43
C GLU A 128 4.32 -12.60 7.83
N LEU A 129 3.97 -11.60 7.02
CA LEU A 129 2.68 -11.54 6.32
C LEU A 129 2.47 -12.72 5.37
N ILE A 130 3.51 -13.17 4.67
CA ILE A 130 3.46 -14.28 3.71
C ILE A 130 3.50 -15.66 4.39
N ASP A 131 4.21 -15.77 5.51
CA ASP A 131 4.38 -17.03 6.25
C ASP A 131 3.26 -17.29 7.26
N SER A 132 2.60 -16.24 7.77
CA SER A 132 1.48 -16.34 8.72
C SER A 132 0.14 -16.72 8.08
N VAL A 133 0.07 -16.87 6.75
CA VAL A 133 -1.16 -17.24 6.03
C VAL A 133 -1.58 -18.66 6.41
N PRO A 134 -2.76 -18.88 7.03
CA PRO A 134 -3.26 -20.21 7.34
C PRO A 134 -3.49 -21.06 6.10
N GLU A 135 -3.16 -22.35 6.19
CA GLU A 135 -3.43 -23.33 5.12
C GLU A 135 -4.92 -23.69 5.03
N ASP A 136 -5.62 -23.67 6.17
CA ASP A 136 -7.05 -23.95 6.27
C ASP A 136 -7.89 -22.73 5.79
N PRO A 137 -8.72 -22.88 4.75
CA PRO A 137 -9.54 -21.80 4.22
C PRO A 137 -10.69 -21.37 5.14
N ASP A 138 -11.08 -22.19 6.12
CA ASP A 138 -12.19 -21.89 7.04
C ASP A 138 -11.76 -21.02 8.25
N VAL A 139 -10.45 -20.79 8.41
CA VAL A 139 -9.91 -19.94 9.48
C VAL A 139 -10.08 -18.44 9.15
N PRO A 140 -10.71 -17.64 10.02
CA PRO A 140 -10.80 -16.20 9.84
C PRO A 140 -9.41 -15.54 9.81
N LEU A 141 -9.15 -14.74 8.77
CA LEU A 141 -7.87 -14.05 8.57
C LEU A 141 -7.83 -12.71 9.30
N THR A 142 -6.64 -12.28 9.72
CA THR A 142 -6.33 -10.86 9.89
C THR A 142 -6.23 -10.16 8.53
N PHE A 143 -6.28 -8.82 8.52
CA PHE A 143 -6.03 -8.05 7.30
C PHE A 143 -4.61 -8.31 6.74
N GLY A 144 -3.60 -8.44 7.60
CA GLY A 144 -2.23 -8.77 7.21
C GLY A 144 -2.13 -10.14 6.54
N GLN A 145 -2.76 -11.17 7.12
CA GLN A 145 -2.81 -12.50 6.51
C GLN A 145 -3.55 -12.51 5.17
N ALA A 146 -4.63 -11.73 5.04
CA ALA A 146 -5.36 -11.60 3.77
C ALA A 146 -4.52 -10.91 2.68
N TYR A 147 -3.74 -9.89 3.05
CA TYR A 147 -2.80 -9.22 2.15
C TYR A 147 -1.62 -10.12 1.77
N GLY A 148 -1.00 -10.81 2.75
CA GLY A 148 0.05 -11.79 2.51
C GLY A 148 -0.41 -12.93 1.61
N LYS A 149 -1.65 -13.43 1.80
CA LYS A 149 -2.28 -14.41 0.91
C LYS A 149 -2.39 -13.88 -0.52
N PHE A 150 -2.87 -12.65 -0.70
CA PHE A 150 -3.01 -12.01 -2.01
C PHE A 150 -1.67 -11.83 -2.73
N LEU A 151 -0.63 -11.38 -2.02
CA LEU A 151 0.73 -11.27 -2.59
C LEU A 151 1.27 -12.65 -3.00
N LYS A 152 1.19 -13.63 -2.10
CA LYS A 152 1.73 -14.99 -2.27
C LYS A 152 1.06 -15.75 -3.40
N SER A 153 -0.27 -15.66 -3.54
CA SER A 153 -1.01 -16.39 -4.58
C SER A 153 -0.84 -15.84 -5.99
N HIS A 154 -0.46 -14.57 -6.14
CA HIS A 154 -0.32 -13.91 -7.45
C HIS A 154 1.13 -13.54 -7.80
N GLY A 155 2.08 -13.76 -6.89
CA GLY A 155 3.50 -13.44 -7.10
C GLY A 155 3.79 -11.94 -7.14
N PHE A 156 2.97 -11.12 -6.48
CA PHE A 156 3.13 -9.67 -6.49
C PHE A 156 4.21 -9.19 -5.51
N ASP A 157 4.91 -8.15 -5.93
CA ASP A 157 5.98 -7.51 -5.17
C ASP A 157 5.58 -6.08 -4.78
N PRO A 158 5.47 -5.74 -3.47
CA PRO A 158 5.19 -4.38 -3.02
C PRO A 158 6.21 -3.35 -3.54
N ASP A 159 7.45 -3.77 -3.79
CA ASP A 159 8.51 -2.89 -4.31
C ASP A 159 8.36 -2.63 -5.83
N GLY A 160 7.49 -3.37 -6.52
CA GLY A 160 7.26 -3.26 -7.97
C GLY A 160 6.42 -2.07 -8.42
N ARG A 161 5.99 -1.19 -7.51
CA ARG A 161 5.14 -0.04 -7.83
C ARG A 161 5.95 1.13 -8.40
N ASP A 162 5.59 1.56 -9.61
CA ASP A 162 6.23 2.67 -10.34
C ASP A 162 6.25 3.98 -9.52
N PRO A 163 7.40 4.70 -9.43
CA PRO A 163 7.46 6.01 -8.81
C PRO A 163 6.63 7.04 -9.59
N VAL A 164 6.18 8.10 -8.90
CA VAL A 164 5.43 9.22 -9.52
C VAL A 164 6.38 10.09 -10.35
N LYS A 165 6.00 10.52 -11.56
CA LYS A 165 6.98 11.12 -12.51
C LYS A 165 6.70 12.58 -12.88
N TYR A 166 5.44 13.00 -12.86
CA TYR A 166 4.94 14.24 -13.46
C TYR A 166 4.14 15.13 -12.48
N ILE A 167 3.96 14.70 -11.23
CA ILE A 167 3.36 15.52 -10.16
C ILE A 167 4.47 16.30 -9.45
N GLU A 168 4.38 17.63 -9.50
CA GLU A 168 5.39 18.55 -8.96
C GLU A 168 5.23 18.81 -7.45
N ASP A 169 4.00 18.83 -6.94
CA ASP A 169 3.73 18.99 -5.51
C ASP A 169 4.05 17.69 -4.76
N GLU A 170 4.85 17.82 -3.71
CA GLU A 170 5.37 16.69 -2.94
C GLU A 170 4.31 15.96 -2.11
N THR A 171 3.23 16.64 -1.74
CA THR A 171 2.10 16.05 -1.01
C THR A 171 1.15 15.34 -1.98
N LEU A 172 0.82 15.96 -3.11
CA LEU A 172 0.02 15.31 -4.16
C LEU A 172 0.76 14.11 -4.78
N ALA A 173 2.08 14.18 -4.91
CA ALA A 173 2.92 13.05 -5.33
C ALA A 173 2.89 11.90 -4.31
N TYR A 174 2.99 12.21 -3.01
CA TYR A 174 2.80 11.21 -1.95
C TYR A 174 1.40 10.57 -1.98
N ILE A 175 0.34 11.37 -2.14
CA ILE A 175 -1.05 10.88 -2.23
C ILE A 175 -1.22 9.93 -3.43
N MET A 176 -0.65 10.26 -4.60
CA MET A 176 -0.65 9.37 -5.77
C MET A 176 0.15 8.07 -5.51
N LEU A 177 1.29 8.14 -4.81
CA LEU A 177 2.05 6.95 -4.43
C LEU A 177 1.25 6.07 -3.45
N ARG A 178 0.65 6.65 -2.41
CA ARG A 178 -0.20 5.92 -1.45
C ARG A 178 -1.39 5.27 -2.17
N TYR A 179 -2.04 5.95 -3.10
CA TYR A 179 -3.10 5.37 -3.94
C TYR A 179 -2.61 4.13 -4.72
N ARG A 180 -1.42 4.20 -5.34
CA ARG A 180 -0.82 3.05 -6.06
C ARG A 180 -0.50 1.87 -5.17
N GLN A 181 -0.05 2.13 -3.94
CA GLN A 181 0.34 1.09 -2.99
C GLN A 181 -0.89 0.46 -2.29
N ASN A 182 -1.87 1.28 -1.92
CA ASN A 182 -3.11 0.83 -1.28
C ASN A 182 -4.00 0.01 -2.21
N HIS A 183 -3.83 0.09 -3.53
CA HIS A 183 -4.56 -0.75 -4.48
C HIS A 183 -4.48 -2.26 -4.15
N ASP A 184 -3.31 -2.78 -3.75
CA ASP A 184 -3.18 -4.19 -3.35
C ASP A 184 -3.85 -4.48 -1.99
N PHE A 185 -3.81 -3.52 -1.06
CA PHE A 185 -4.60 -3.59 0.18
C PHE A 185 -6.11 -3.60 -0.13
N TRP A 186 -6.55 -2.89 -1.17
CA TRP A 186 -7.95 -2.83 -1.56
C TRP A 186 -8.44 -4.12 -2.21
N HIS A 187 -7.61 -4.82 -2.98
CA HIS A 187 -7.88 -6.21 -3.36
C HIS A 187 -8.05 -7.11 -2.13
N ALA A 188 -7.08 -7.11 -1.21
CA ALA A 188 -7.11 -7.95 -0.02
C ALA A 188 -8.34 -7.68 0.88
N ILE A 189 -8.64 -6.41 1.14
CA ILE A 189 -9.76 -6.04 2.02
C ILE A 189 -11.13 -6.20 1.35
N THR A 190 -11.27 -6.02 0.03
CA THR A 190 -12.55 -6.26 -0.66
C THR A 190 -12.78 -7.73 -0.99
N GLY A 191 -11.71 -8.52 -1.16
CA GLY A 191 -11.75 -9.89 -1.63
C GLY A 191 -11.84 -10.01 -3.16
N LEU A 192 -11.64 -8.93 -3.91
CA LEU A 192 -11.61 -8.98 -5.38
C LEU A 192 -10.31 -9.64 -5.87
N PRO A 193 -10.38 -10.68 -6.73
CA PRO A 193 -9.19 -11.25 -7.35
C PRO A 193 -8.63 -10.33 -8.45
N PRO A 194 -7.34 -10.43 -8.81
CA PRO A 194 -6.73 -9.65 -9.89
C PRO A 194 -7.03 -10.28 -11.27
N THR A 195 -8.29 -10.66 -11.51
CA THR A 195 -8.80 -11.04 -12.83
C THR A 195 -9.29 -9.79 -13.55
N VAL A 196 -9.45 -9.84 -14.89
CA VAL A 196 -9.96 -8.67 -15.64
C VAL A 196 -11.29 -8.16 -15.06
N LEU A 197 -12.21 -9.06 -14.69
CA LEU A 197 -13.47 -8.67 -14.06
C LEU A 197 -13.29 -8.10 -12.65
N GLY A 198 -12.40 -8.68 -11.83
CA GLY A 198 -12.14 -8.23 -10.46
C GLY A 198 -11.44 -6.88 -10.40
N GLU A 199 -10.44 -6.66 -11.25
CA GLU A 199 -9.81 -5.36 -11.51
C GLU A 199 -10.85 -4.31 -11.87
N LEU A 200 -11.76 -4.59 -12.81
CA LEU A 200 -12.81 -3.66 -13.21
C LEU A 200 -13.75 -3.31 -12.04
N GLY A 201 -14.09 -4.29 -11.21
CA GLY A 201 -14.85 -4.06 -9.97
C GLY A 201 -14.12 -3.12 -8.99
N LEU A 202 -12.83 -3.34 -8.77
CA LEU A 202 -12.04 -2.49 -7.87
C LEU A 202 -11.86 -1.08 -8.45
N LYS A 203 -11.59 -0.96 -9.76
CA LYS A 203 -11.43 0.33 -10.43
C LYS A 203 -12.70 1.19 -10.36
N TYR A 204 -13.90 0.60 -10.32
CA TYR A 204 -15.11 1.37 -10.03
C TYR A 204 -15.14 1.89 -8.58
N LEU A 205 -14.78 1.07 -7.58
CA LEU A 205 -14.72 1.49 -6.18
C LEU A 205 -13.68 2.62 -6.00
N GLU A 206 -12.49 2.46 -6.57
CA GLU A 206 -11.45 3.48 -6.62
C GLU A 206 -11.94 4.78 -7.28
N LEU A 207 -12.63 4.69 -8.42
CA LEU A 207 -13.15 5.85 -9.14
C LEU A 207 -14.17 6.62 -8.29
N PHE A 208 -15.08 5.93 -7.61
CA PHE A 208 -16.08 6.61 -6.78
C PHE A 208 -15.49 7.20 -5.49
N GLN A 209 -14.56 6.49 -4.84
CA GLN A 209 -13.85 6.98 -3.64
C GLN A 209 -12.91 8.15 -3.95
N THR A 210 -12.05 8.02 -4.96
CA THR A 210 -10.95 8.96 -5.21
C THR A 210 -11.26 9.99 -6.30
N GLY A 211 -12.08 9.63 -7.29
CA GLY A 211 -12.31 10.42 -8.50
C GLY A 211 -11.10 10.48 -9.44
N LEU A 212 -10.07 9.63 -9.26
CA LEU A 212 -8.89 9.65 -10.11
C LEU A 212 -9.20 9.06 -11.50
N PRO A 213 -8.95 9.78 -12.61
CA PRO A 213 -9.23 9.28 -13.96
C PRO A 213 -8.47 8.01 -14.34
N ILE A 214 -7.33 7.74 -13.69
CA ILE A 214 -6.54 6.51 -13.90
C ILE A 214 -7.34 5.23 -13.62
N ALA A 215 -8.30 5.29 -12.68
CA ALA A 215 -9.22 4.21 -12.41
C ALA A 215 -10.16 3.97 -13.61
N ALA A 216 -10.65 5.03 -14.25
CA ALA A 216 -11.48 4.95 -15.46
C ALA A 216 -10.70 4.56 -16.74
N LEU A 217 -9.40 4.90 -16.82
CA LEU A 217 -8.55 4.60 -17.99
C LEU A 217 -8.05 3.16 -18.00
N SER A 218 -7.75 2.59 -16.82
CA SER A 218 -7.44 1.16 -16.68
C SER A 218 -8.63 0.28 -17.07
N SER A 219 -9.87 0.76 -16.88
CA SER A 219 -11.07 -0.03 -17.06
C SER A 219 -11.59 -0.12 -18.50
N THR A 220 -11.22 0.82 -19.38
CA THR A 220 -11.84 0.93 -20.70
C THR A 220 -11.34 -0.08 -21.73
N VAL A 221 -10.16 -0.68 -21.52
CA VAL A 221 -9.63 -1.75 -22.38
C VAL A 221 -9.95 -3.14 -21.81
N GLY A 222 -9.90 -3.32 -20.49
CA GLY A 222 -10.32 -4.58 -19.84
C GLY A 222 -11.76 -4.95 -20.20
N ALA A 223 -12.67 -3.98 -20.21
CA ALA A 223 -14.08 -4.17 -20.57
C ALA A 223 -14.32 -4.68 -22.01
N LEU A 224 -13.35 -4.48 -22.93
CA LEU A 224 -13.40 -5.01 -24.30
C LEU A 224 -12.97 -6.48 -24.39
N ARG A 225 -12.29 -7.00 -23.37
CA ARG A 225 -11.92 -8.42 -23.25
C ARG A 225 -12.95 -9.27 -22.50
N LEU A 226 -13.90 -8.63 -21.81
CA LEU A 226 -14.97 -9.32 -21.10
C LEU A 226 -15.97 -9.99 -22.05
N ASP A 227 -16.35 -11.21 -21.73
CA ASP A 227 -17.47 -11.89 -22.40
C ASP A 227 -18.84 -11.33 -21.94
N SER A 228 -19.93 -11.85 -22.52
CA SER A 228 -21.30 -11.43 -22.21
C SER A 228 -21.73 -11.73 -20.77
N LYS A 229 -21.19 -12.78 -20.14
CA LYS A 229 -21.48 -13.17 -18.75
C LYS A 229 -20.71 -12.26 -17.79
N GLU A 230 -19.41 -12.08 -17.99
CA GLU A 230 -18.57 -11.18 -17.20
C GLU A 230 -19.06 -9.73 -17.29
N ARG A 231 -19.40 -9.25 -18.49
CA ARG A 231 -19.97 -7.90 -18.68
C ARG A 231 -21.29 -7.72 -17.94
N ARG A 232 -22.14 -8.75 -17.91
CA ARG A 232 -23.38 -8.74 -17.11
C ARG A 232 -23.06 -8.67 -15.63
N ILE A 233 -22.15 -9.50 -15.12
CA ILE A 233 -21.73 -9.49 -13.70
C ILE A 233 -21.16 -8.10 -13.31
N LEU A 234 -20.31 -7.51 -14.15
CA LEU A 234 -19.75 -6.18 -13.92
C LEU A 234 -20.86 -5.14 -13.74
N MET A 235 -21.83 -5.13 -14.66
CA MET A 235 -22.89 -4.10 -14.70
C MET A 235 -23.99 -4.32 -13.67
N THR A 236 -24.33 -5.58 -13.32
CA THR A 236 -25.45 -5.87 -12.40
C THR A 236 -25.01 -6.21 -10.97
N GLN A 237 -23.73 -6.46 -10.71
CA GLN A 237 -23.22 -6.80 -9.37
C GLN A 237 -22.11 -5.86 -8.93
N TYR A 238 -20.98 -5.83 -9.64
CA TYR A 238 -19.79 -5.09 -9.17
C TYR A 238 -19.94 -3.57 -9.27
N LEU A 239 -20.54 -3.02 -10.32
CA LEU A 239 -20.77 -1.58 -10.45
C LEU A 239 -21.74 -1.04 -9.38
N PRO A 240 -22.92 -1.66 -9.13
CA PRO A 240 -23.79 -1.29 -8.02
C PRO A 240 -23.12 -1.44 -6.64
N TRP A 241 -22.41 -2.56 -6.40
CA TRP A 241 -21.68 -2.78 -5.16
C TRP A 241 -20.60 -1.72 -4.93
N ALA A 242 -19.79 -1.40 -5.95
CA ALA A 242 -18.72 -0.43 -5.86
C ALA A 242 -19.27 0.96 -5.51
N LEU A 243 -20.41 1.34 -6.08
CA LEU A 243 -21.10 2.58 -5.74
C LEU A 243 -21.58 2.59 -4.28
N GLU A 244 -22.29 1.53 -3.85
CA GLU A 244 -22.77 1.43 -2.47
C GLU A 244 -21.61 1.42 -1.45
N ALA A 245 -20.59 0.59 -1.68
CA ALA A 245 -19.40 0.50 -0.84
C ALA A 245 -18.66 1.84 -0.78
N SER A 246 -18.54 2.56 -1.91
CA SER A 246 -17.89 3.88 -1.93
C SER A 246 -18.61 4.95 -1.13
N GLN A 247 -19.95 4.90 -1.06
CA GLN A 247 -20.77 5.90 -0.36
C GLN A 247 -20.94 5.60 1.13
N SER A 248 -20.83 4.33 1.51
CA SER A 248 -21.06 3.86 2.88
C SER A 248 -19.78 3.71 3.72
N SER A 249 -18.63 3.46 3.08
CA SER A 249 -17.36 3.24 3.79
C SER A 249 -16.63 4.51 4.20
N THR A 250 -15.76 4.40 5.21
CA THR A 250 -14.71 5.37 5.52
C THR A 250 -13.87 5.65 4.27
N PRO A 251 -13.47 6.92 4.00
CA PRO A 251 -12.57 7.23 2.89
C PRO A 251 -11.31 6.37 2.92
N LEU A 252 -11.10 5.54 1.90
CA LEU A 252 -10.08 4.49 1.89
C LEU A 252 -8.64 5.03 1.88
N MET A 253 -8.46 6.31 1.54
CA MET A 253 -7.16 7.00 1.65
C MET A 253 -6.83 7.40 3.11
N ASN A 254 -7.83 7.52 3.97
CA ASN A 254 -7.71 7.91 5.38
C ASN A 254 -7.52 6.71 6.32
N VAL A 255 -7.37 5.50 5.78
CA VAL A 255 -7.13 4.29 6.58
C VAL A 255 -5.62 4.08 6.72
N TYR A 256 -5.15 3.88 7.96
CA TYR A 256 -3.75 3.62 8.29
C TYR A 256 -3.49 2.10 8.23
N TYR A 257 -3.58 1.50 7.04
CA TYR A 257 -3.47 0.05 6.81
C TYR A 257 -2.23 -0.60 7.45
N GLU A 258 -1.15 0.15 7.55
CA GLU A 258 0.12 -0.27 8.13
C GLU A 258 0.04 -0.53 9.65
N GLU A 259 -0.95 0.06 10.35
CA GLU A 259 -1.26 -0.23 11.76
C GLU A 259 -2.28 -1.39 11.93
N GLU A 260 -2.83 -1.93 10.82
CA GLU A 260 -4.00 -2.81 10.82
C GLU A 260 -3.71 -4.28 10.52
N PHE A 261 -2.44 -4.67 10.32
CA PHE A 261 -2.09 -6.03 9.88
C PHE A 261 -2.54 -7.14 10.84
N GLU A 262 -2.57 -6.88 12.15
CA GLU A 262 -3.04 -7.82 13.17
C GLU A 262 -4.56 -7.77 13.40
N THR A 263 -5.27 -6.79 12.83
CA THR A 263 -6.72 -6.63 13.01
C THR A 263 -7.46 -7.75 12.27
N PRO A 264 -8.43 -8.45 12.90
CA PRO A 264 -9.30 -9.40 12.22
C PRO A 264 -9.99 -8.75 11.01
N LEU A 265 -9.94 -9.39 9.83
CA LEU A 265 -10.39 -8.79 8.58
C LEU A 265 -11.89 -8.41 8.61
N ALA A 266 -12.71 -9.20 9.30
CA ALA A 266 -14.12 -8.93 9.50
C ALA A 266 -14.35 -7.66 10.35
N ASP A 267 -13.56 -7.47 11.41
CA ASP A 267 -13.67 -6.33 12.31
C ASP A 267 -13.18 -5.04 11.63
N LEU A 268 -12.11 -5.13 10.83
CA LEU A 268 -11.65 -4.00 10.00
C LEU A 268 -12.72 -3.59 8.99
N ARG A 269 -13.29 -4.55 8.24
CA ARG A 269 -14.41 -4.30 7.31
C ARG A 269 -15.61 -3.66 8.01
N GLY A 270 -15.98 -4.16 9.19
CA GLY A 270 -17.08 -3.63 9.99
C GLY A 270 -16.82 -2.19 10.45
N ARG A 271 -15.63 -1.90 10.99
CA ARG A 271 -15.25 -0.56 11.45
C ARG A 271 -15.14 0.47 10.32
N LEU A 272 -14.69 0.05 9.14
CA LEU A 272 -14.66 0.88 7.94
C LEU A 272 -16.01 0.98 7.22
N ASN A 273 -17.04 0.24 7.68
CA ASN A 273 -18.31 0.02 6.98
C ASN A 273 -18.14 -0.41 5.50
N LEU A 274 -17.08 -1.18 5.22
CA LEU A 274 -16.70 -1.61 3.88
C LEU A 274 -17.24 -3.03 3.62
N LYS A 275 -18.31 -3.11 2.81
CA LYS A 275 -18.88 -4.39 2.39
C LYS A 275 -17.90 -5.13 1.46
N PRO A 276 -17.59 -6.42 1.69
CA PRO A 276 -16.78 -7.20 0.76
C PRO A 276 -17.47 -7.34 -0.59
N ALA A 277 -16.70 -7.62 -1.64
CA ALA A 277 -17.23 -7.79 -2.99
C ALA A 277 -18.13 -9.03 -3.09
N PRO A 278 -19.20 -8.99 -3.92
CA PRO A 278 -20.03 -10.15 -4.20
C PRO A 278 -19.17 -11.32 -4.68
N GLN A 279 -19.42 -12.51 -4.15
CA GLN A 279 -18.86 -13.74 -4.72
C GLN A 279 -19.67 -14.08 -5.97
N VAL A 280 -19.00 -14.32 -7.10
CA VAL A 280 -19.63 -14.46 -8.41
C VAL A 280 -19.17 -15.73 -9.10
N ASP A 281 -20.14 -16.53 -9.56
CA ASP A 281 -19.86 -17.76 -10.32
C ASP A 281 -19.51 -17.40 -11.76
N LEU A 282 -18.20 -17.36 -12.06
CA LEU A 282 -17.64 -17.19 -13.41
C LEU A 282 -17.90 -18.38 -14.34
#